data_AF-A0A962GQG7-F1
#
_entry.id   AF-A0A962GQG7-F1
#
_cell.length_a   1.000
_cell.length_b   1.000
_cell.length_c   1.000
_cell.angle_alpha   90.00
_cell.angle_beta   90.00
_cell.angle_gamma   90.00
#
_symmetry.space_group_name_H-M   'P 1'
#
loop_
_entity.id
_entity.type
_entity.pdbx_description
1 polymer ?
#
loop_
_entity_poly.entity_id
_entity_poly.type
_entity_poly.pdbx_seq_one_letter_code
_entity_poly.pdbx_strand_id
1 'polypeptide(L)'
;TEQLREKLQLLKQAHADGLLDEENFETRRKALSEELLLLMDKPVSGRSRPAKVTAVLLAALLPPAALLLYLGVGDPRAMSFGANARPPASAQAGTAEEQAPELAGAADQLRQRLEANPEDIEGWLLLARTYRELARFADARDAYARVREARPEDLDITVEYAESLGLSSSPRSLLGEPERLLGEVLEIEPNHQRGLWLMGFARTQAGDYAGALALWDRLLALMDDPDARSALRGQINQARGRLGMDPLPDEGQMAAAEAPTSPPPTQPADSGGATGIDVQLALDDALASQVGPNDTLFVFAKAENGPPMPLAVQRLAAASLPITIRLDDSMGMVEGMV
;
A
#
# COMPACT_ATOMS: atom_id res chain seq x y z
N THR A 1 -23.71 -43.54 31.09
CA THR A 1 -24.46 -42.37 30.58
C THR A 1 -25.36 -42.75 29.41
N GLU A 2 -24.95 -43.65 28.50
CA GLU A 2 -25.79 -44.06 27.36
C GLU A 2 -27.11 -44.77 27.76
N GLN A 3 -27.07 -45.72 28.70
CA GLN A 3 -28.27 -46.42 29.16
C GLN A 3 -29.35 -45.50 29.77
N LEU A 4 -28.96 -44.38 30.39
CA LEU A 4 -29.94 -43.41 30.93
C LEU A 4 -30.52 -42.51 29.84
N ARG A 5 -29.74 -42.19 28.79
CA ARG A 5 -30.25 -41.45 27.62
C ARG A 5 -31.28 -42.28 26.85
N GLU A 6 -31.01 -43.58 26.72
CA GLU A 6 -31.93 -44.53 26.11
C GLU A 6 -33.24 -44.63 26.91
N LYS A 7 -33.17 -44.74 28.24
CA LYS A 7 -34.36 -44.71 29.11
C LYS A 7 -35.17 -43.42 28.97
N LEU A 8 -34.52 -42.27 28.80
CA LEU A 8 -35.19 -40.99 28.63
C LEU A 8 -35.87 -40.87 27.25
N GLN A 9 -35.27 -41.44 26.20
CA GLN A 9 -35.89 -41.56 24.89
C GLN A 9 -37.12 -42.46 24.91
N LEU A 10 -37.04 -43.62 25.55
CA LEU A 10 -38.18 -44.53 25.71
C LEU A 10 -39.33 -43.89 26.50
N LEU A 11 -39.02 -43.11 27.54
CA LEU A 11 -40.02 -42.39 28.32
C LEU A 11 -40.76 -41.34 27.47
N LYS A 12 -40.02 -40.60 26.62
CA LYS A 12 -40.58 -39.62 25.69
C LYS A 12 -41.47 -40.28 24.63
N GLN A 13 -41.04 -41.43 24.13
CA GLN A 13 -41.78 -42.18 23.13
C GLN A 13 -43.07 -42.76 23.71
N ALA A 14 -43.03 -43.32 24.92
CA ALA A 14 -44.22 -43.82 25.60
C ALA A 14 -45.23 -42.70 25.96
N HIS A 15 -44.78 -41.47 26.20
CA HIS A 15 -45.66 -40.31 26.33
C HIS A 15 -46.26 -39.89 24.98
N ALA A 16 -45.45 -39.86 23.92
CA ALA A 16 -45.92 -39.54 22.57
C ALA A 16 -46.95 -40.56 22.04
N ASP A 17 -46.81 -41.83 22.45
CA ASP A 17 -47.73 -42.92 22.11
C ASP A 17 -48.99 -42.93 23.00
N GLY A 18 -49.14 -41.96 23.93
CA GLY A 18 -50.31 -41.80 24.80
C GLY A 18 -50.44 -42.86 25.91
N LEU A 19 -49.37 -43.63 26.15
CA LEU A 19 -49.33 -44.69 27.16
C LEU A 19 -48.98 -44.16 28.57
N LEU A 20 -48.58 -42.89 28.68
CA LEU A 20 -48.33 -42.20 29.93
C LEU A 20 -48.99 -40.83 29.93
N ASP A 21 -49.68 -40.51 31.02
CA ASP A 21 -50.18 -39.16 31.29
C ASP A 21 -49.03 -38.19 31.60
N GLU A 22 -49.21 -36.92 31.26
CA GLU A 22 -48.21 -35.84 31.41
C GLU A 22 -47.67 -35.73 32.86
N GLU A 23 -48.53 -35.92 33.87
CA GLU A 23 -48.14 -35.86 35.28
C GLU A 23 -47.15 -36.98 35.66
N ASN A 24 -47.38 -38.19 35.14
CA ASN A 24 -46.52 -39.34 35.36
C ASN A 24 -45.22 -39.24 34.55
N PHE A 25 -45.28 -38.64 33.36
CA PHE A 25 -44.10 -38.35 32.54
C PHE A 25 -43.16 -37.38 33.24
N GLU A 26 -43.66 -36.23 33.71
CA GLU A 26 -42.84 -35.22 34.38
C GLU A 26 -42.22 -35.74 35.69
N THR A 27 -42.96 -36.53 36.47
CA THR A 27 -42.45 -37.13 37.71
C THR A 27 -41.27 -38.07 37.43
N ARG A 28 -41.40 -38.93 36.42
CA ARG A 28 -40.33 -39.87 36.03
C ARG A 28 -39.15 -39.16 35.37
N ARG A 29 -39.41 -38.11 34.59
CA ARG A 29 -38.37 -37.28 33.97
C ARG A 29 -37.50 -36.58 35.02
N LYS A 30 -38.12 -36.02 36.07
CA LYS A 30 -37.40 -35.36 37.16
C LYS A 30 -36.50 -36.34 37.93
N ALA A 31 -37.01 -37.52 38.28
CA ALA A 31 -36.22 -38.55 38.96
C ALA A 31 -34.97 -38.98 38.16
N LEU A 32 -35.12 -39.20 36.83
CA LEU A 32 -33.96 -39.51 35.97
C LEU A 32 -32.97 -38.34 35.84
N SER A 33 -33.46 -37.10 35.86
CA SER A 33 -32.58 -35.92 35.78
C SER A 33 -31.75 -35.71 37.04
N GLU A 34 -32.30 -36.02 38.22
CA GLU A 34 -31.55 -35.99 39.48
C GLU A 34 -30.49 -37.09 39.53
N GLU A 35 -30.81 -38.30 39.05
CA GLU A 35 -29.83 -39.40 38.94
C GLU A 35 -28.69 -39.05 37.96
N LEU A 36 -29.00 -38.35 36.86
CA LEU A 36 -27.99 -37.85 35.91
C LEU A 36 -27.08 -36.77 36.54
N LEU A 37 -27.66 -35.85 37.29
CA LEU A 37 -26.92 -34.81 38.02
C LEU A 37 -25.96 -35.44 39.05
N LEU A 38 -26.43 -36.44 39.78
CA LEU A 38 -25.64 -37.14 40.80
C LEU A 38 -24.52 -38.01 40.19
N LEU A 39 -24.70 -38.47 38.96
CA LEU A 39 -23.67 -39.20 38.21
C LEU A 39 -22.64 -38.25 37.55
N MET A 40 -23.03 -37.02 37.24
CA MET A 40 -22.16 -35.98 36.68
C MET A 40 -21.31 -35.26 37.74
N ASP A 41 -21.76 -35.21 39.00
CA ASP A 41 -21.04 -34.57 40.11
C ASP A 41 -19.97 -35.47 40.76
N LYS A 42 -19.62 -36.60 40.15
CA LYS A 42 -18.45 -37.37 40.57
C LYS A 42 -17.18 -36.71 40.02
N PRO A 43 -16.30 -36.14 40.86
CA PRO A 43 -15.02 -35.63 40.37
C PRO A 43 -14.22 -36.82 39.82
N VAL A 44 -13.93 -36.79 38.52
CA VAL A 44 -13.06 -37.75 37.86
C VAL A 44 -11.65 -37.54 38.40
N SER A 45 -11.36 -38.21 39.52
CA SER A 45 -10.02 -38.35 40.05
C SER A 45 -9.28 -39.39 39.21
N GLY A 46 -8.88 -38.97 38.00
CA GLY A 46 -8.21 -39.78 36.99
C GLY A 46 -6.87 -39.17 36.61
N ARG A 47 -5.80 -39.78 37.11
CA ARG A 47 -4.38 -39.44 36.93
C ARG A 47 -4.01 -39.20 35.45
N SER A 48 -3.80 -37.96 35.01
CA SER A 48 -3.25 -37.67 33.67
C SER A 48 -2.06 -36.70 33.73
N ARG A 49 -0.89 -37.23 34.08
CA ARG A 49 0.38 -36.50 33.93
C ARG A 49 0.84 -36.26 32.47
N PRO A 50 0.41 -36.98 31.40
CA PRO A 50 0.87 -36.64 30.05
C PRO A 50 0.05 -35.54 29.36
N ALA A 51 -1.16 -35.22 29.83
CA ALA A 51 -2.04 -34.21 29.21
C ALA A 51 -1.56 -32.76 29.48
N LYS A 52 -0.98 -32.50 30.66
CA LYS A 52 -0.41 -31.19 30.99
C LYS A 52 0.90 -30.93 30.22
N VAL A 53 1.71 -31.96 29.99
CA VAL A 53 2.96 -31.83 29.22
C VAL A 53 2.67 -31.61 27.74
N THR A 54 1.67 -32.30 27.17
CA THR A 54 1.22 -32.04 25.79
C THR A 54 0.59 -30.66 25.64
N ALA A 55 -0.20 -30.20 26.61
CA ALA A 55 -0.74 -28.84 26.60
C ALA A 55 0.36 -27.77 26.69
N VAL A 56 1.37 -27.95 27.54
CA VAL A 56 2.52 -27.04 27.65
C VAL A 56 3.39 -27.07 26.38
N LEU A 57 3.63 -28.25 25.80
CA LEU A 57 4.37 -28.37 24.54
C LEU A 57 3.62 -27.70 23.38
N LEU A 58 2.30 -27.90 23.26
CA LEU A 58 1.47 -27.21 22.28
C LEU A 58 1.49 -25.70 22.49
N ALA A 59 1.32 -25.23 23.73
CA ALA A 59 1.36 -23.80 24.05
C ALA A 59 2.75 -23.18 23.81
N ALA A 60 3.83 -23.95 23.93
CA ALA A 60 5.19 -23.49 23.65
C ALA A 60 5.54 -23.52 22.16
N LEU A 61 4.99 -24.47 21.40
CA LEU A 61 5.23 -24.60 19.95
C LEU A 61 4.33 -23.70 19.11
N LEU A 62 3.15 -23.33 19.60
CA LEU A 62 2.20 -22.49 18.85
C LEU A 62 2.78 -21.11 18.50
N PRO A 63 3.40 -20.35 19.43
CA PRO A 63 3.94 -19.02 19.13
C PRO A 63 5.08 -19.02 18.09
N PRO A 64 6.13 -19.87 18.19
CA PRO A 64 7.19 -19.90 17.18
C PRO A 64 6.72 -20.48 15.85
N ALA A 65 5.76 -21.43 15.84
CA ALA A 65 5.18 -21.92 14.61
C ALA A 65 4.33 -20.85 13.91
N ALA A 66 3.57 -20.05 14.67
CA ALA A 66 2.86 -18.89 14.15
C ALA A 66 3.82 -17.82 13.64
N LEU A 67 4.94 -17.58 14.32
CA LEU A 67 5.98 -16.64 13.89
C LEU A 67 6.68 -17.11 12.61
N LEU A 68 7.00 -18.40 12.49
CA LEU A 68 7.59 -18.98 11.28
C LEU A 68 6.62 -18.98 10.10
N LEU A 69 5.34 -19.28 10.33
CA LEU A 69 4.30 -19.10 9.33
C LEU A 69 4.16 -17.64 8.91
N TYR A 70 4.23 -16.71 9.87
CA TYR A 70 4.19 -15.28 9.60
C TYR A 70 5.41 -14.80 8.80
N LEU A 71 6.61 -15.34 9.04
CA LEU A 71 7.81 -15.00 8.27
C LEU A 71 7.87 -15.68 6.88
N GLY A 72 7.21 -16.83 6.72
CA GLY A 72 7.20 -17.57 5.45
C GLY A 72 6.03 -17.25 4.52
N VAL A 73 4.88 -16.86 5.09
CA VAL A 73 3.65 -16.51 4.35
C VAL A 73 3.34 -15.02 4.44
N GLY A 74 3.74 -14.36 5.53
CA GLY A 74 3.61 -12.91 5.67
C GLY A 74 4.74 -12.20 4.96
N ASP A 75 4.43 -11.02 4.43
CA ASP A 75 5.39 -10.13 3.81
C ASP A 75 5.84 -9.12 4.88
N PRO A 76 7.02 -9.27 5.52
CA PRO A 76 7.50 -8.31 6.52
C PRO A 76 7.73 -6.92 5.93
N ARG A 77 7.76 -6.80 4.59
CA ARG A 77 7.81 -5.51 3.88
C ARG A 77 6.46 -4.81 3.83
N ALA A 78 5.33 -5.49 4.09
CA ALA A 78 4.05 -4.82 4.25
C ALA A 78 3.97 -3.95 5.52
N MET A 79 4.91 -4.11 6.46
CA MET A 79 5.09 -3.19 7.59
C MET A 79 5.98 -1.98 7.26
N SER A 80 6.49 -1.83 6.04
CA SER A 80 7.06 -0.56 5.63
C SER A 80 5.91 0.44 5.50
N PHE A 81 5.72 1.23 6.56
CA PHE A 81 4.92 2.46 6.55
C PHE A 81 5.59 3.43 5.56
N GLY A 82 5.30 3.23 4.27
CA GLY A 82 5.73 4.06 3.16
C GLY A 82 4.53 4.23 2.25
N ALA A 83 4.09 5.48 2.11
CA ALA A 83 3.07 6.13 1.28
C ALA A 83 2.17 5.37 0.27
N ASN A 84 2.35 4.12 -0.11
CA ASN A 84 1.54 3.42 -1.12
C ASN A 84 1.36 1.92 -0.81
N ALA A 85 0.57 1.57 0.20
CA ALA A 85 0.06 0.21 0.34
C ALA A 85 -1.35 0.13 -0.25
N ARG A 86 -1.45 -0.13 -1.55
CA ARG A 86 -2.71 -0.60 -2.14
C ARG A 86 -2.95 -2.01 -1.58
N PRO A 87 -4.10 -2.32 -0.96
CA PRO A 87 -4.31 -3.63 -0.37
C PRO A 87 -4.19 -4.71 -1.46
N PRO A 88 -3.52 -5.85 -1.19
CA PRO A 88 -3.53 -6.97 -2.13
C PRO A 88 -4.97 -7.40 -2.37
N ALA A 89 -5.36 -7.46 -3.65
CA ALA A 89 -6.67 -7.89 -4.11
C ALA A 89 -6.83 -9.41 -3.88
N SER A 90 -7.00 -9.81 -2.63
CA SER A 90 -7.34 -11.18 -2.24
C SER A 90 -7.76 -11.25 -0.76
N ALA A 91 -8.66 -10.36 -0.35
CA ALA A 91 -9.58 -10.62 0.76
C ALA A 91 -11.00 -10.41 0.21
N GLN A 92 -11.88 -11.35 0.54
CA GLN A 92 -13.23 -11.49 -0.01
C GLN A 92 -13.95 -10.13 -0.07
N ALA A 93 -14.36 -9.75 -1.28
CA ALA A 93 -15.01 -8.49 -1.58
C ALA A 93 -16.40 -8.43 -0.94
N GLY A 94 -16.46 -7.90 0.29
CA GLY A 94 -17.44 -6.87 0.58
C GLY A 94 -17.03 -5.63 -0.21
N THR A 95 -17.99 -4.95 -0.84
CA THR A 95 -17.73 -3.64 -1.46
C THR A 95 -17.14 -2.71 -0.40
N ALA A 96 -16.19 -1.85 -0.77
CA ALA A 96 -15.57 -0.89 0.17
C ALA A 96 -16.62 0.00 0.88
N GLU A 97 -17.81 0.13 0.29
CA GLU A 97 -18.97 0.84 0.83
C GLU A 97 -19.66 0.10 1.99
N GLU A 98 -19.63 -1.23 2.03
CA GLU A 98 -20.18 -2.03 3.14
C GLU A 98 -19.20 -2.22 4.30
N GLN A 99 -17.89 -2.15 4.05
CA GLN A 99 -16.85 -2.26 5.09
C GLN A 99 -16.65 -0.96 5.90
N ALA A 100 -16.89 0.21 5.28
CA ALA A 100 -16.78 1.50 5.94
C ALA A 100 -17.69 1.67 7.18
N PRO A 101 -19.01 1.34 7.13
CA PRO A 101 -19.87 1.42 8.30
C PRO A 101 -19.52 0.40 9.38
N GLU A 102 -19.01 -0.79 9.01
CA GLU A 102 -18.54 -1.78 9.98
C GLU A 102 -17.30 -1.29 10.72
N LEU A 103 -16.33 -0.72 10.01
CA LEU A 103 -15.12 -0.16 10.60
C LEU A 103 -15.43 1.06 11.48
N ALA A 104 -16.38 1.91 11.07
CA ALA A 104 -16.85 3.01 11.89
C ALA A 104 -17.49 2.54 13.20
N GLY A 105 -18.36 1.53 13.15
CA GLY A 105 -18.95 0.93 14.34
C GLY A 105 -17.92 0.29 15.27
N ALA A 106 -16.92 -0.39 14.71
CA ALA A 106 -15.81 -0.96 15.48
C ALA A 106 -14.96 0.13 16.17
N ALA A 107 -14.69 1.24 15.48
CA ALA A 107 -13.96 2.37 16.04
C ALA A 107 -14.70 3.00 17.23
N ASP A 108 -16.02 3.18 17.14
CA ASP A 108 -16.81 3.74 18.23
C ASP A 108 -16.90 2.79 19.44
N GLN A 109 -16.98 1.47 19.22
CA GLN A 109 -16.88 0.48 20.30
C GLN A 109 -15.50 0.49 20.96
N LEU A 110 -14.43 0.63 20.17
CA LEU A 110 -13.07 0.73 20.68
C LEU A 110 -12.92 2.00 21.55
N ARG A 111 -13.42 3.14 21.08
CA ARG A 111 -13.46 4.38 21.85
C ARG A 111 -14.13 4.20 23.21
N GLN A 112 -15.33 3.60 23.26
CA GLN A 112 -16.03 3.38 24.53
C GLN A 112 -15.23 2.53 25.52
N ARG A 113 -14.52 1.50 25.02
CA ARG A 113 -13.65 0.67 25.88
C ARG A 113 -12.45 1.46 26.40
N LEU A 114 -11.85 2.30 25.56
CA LEU A 114 -10.69 3.12 25.93
C LEU A 114 -11.09 4.27 26.87
N GLU A 115 -12.31 4.78 26.78
CA GLU A 115 -12.84 5.72 27.78
C GLU A 115 -12.97 5.08 29.17
N ALA A 116 -13.26 3.77 29.24
CA ALA A 116 -13.26 3.01 30.49
C ALA A 116 -11.85 2.58 30.95
N ASN A 117 -10.88 2.51 30.04
CA ASN A 117 -9.49 2.19 30.31
C ASN A 117 -8.53 3.20 29.65
N PRO A 118 -8.39 4.42 30.21
CA PRO A 118 -7.67 5.51 29.56
C PRO A 118 -6.15 5.31 29.47
N GLU A 119 -5.60 4.34 30.20
CA GLU A 119 -4.16 4.03 30.23
C GLU A 119 -3.69 3.20 29.03
N ASP A 120 -4.61 2.67 28.21
CA ASP A 120 -4.28 1.90 27.01
C ASP A 120 -3.88 2.84 25.84
N ILE A 121 -2.65 3.35 25.91
CA ILE A 121 -2.10 4.30 24.92
C ILE A 121 -1.98 3.68 23.53
N GLU A 122 -1.65 2.39 23.43
CA GLU A 122 -1.62 1.68 22.15
C GLU A 122 -3.00 1.58 21.53
N GLY A 123 -4.03 1.31 22.34
CA GLY A 123 -5.42 1.35 21.91
C GLY A 123 -5.84 2.73 21.39
N TRP A 124 -5.43 3.81 22.08
CA TRP A 124 -5.67 5.18 21.60
C TRP A 124 -4.96 5.49 20.28
N LEU A 125 -3.74 5.00 20.07
CA LEU A 125 -3.01 5.16 18.82
C LEU A 125 -3.69 4.40 17.67
N LEU A 126 -4.11 3.16 17.91
CA LEU A 126 -4.89 2.40 16.95
C LEU A 126 -6.18 3.14 16.59
N LEU A 127 -6.92 3.62 17.58
CA LEU A 127 -8.15 4.38 17.38
C LEU A 127 -7.91 5.64 16.53
N ALA A 128 -6.85 6.40 16.82
CA ALA A 128 -6.50 7.60 16.07
C ALA A 128 -6.25 7.30 14.58
N ARG A 129 -5.49 6.23 14.29
CA ARG A 129 -5.23 5.76 12.93
C ARG A 129 -6.50 5.29 12.25
N THR A 130 -7.35 4.51 12.92
CA THR A 130 -8.66 4.09 12.38
C THR A 130 -9.53 5.30 12.05
N TYR A 131 -9.59 6.31 12.92
CA TYR A 131 -10.33 7.53 12.63
C TYR A 131 -9.75 8.30 11.43
N ARG A 132 -8.43 8.32 11.26
CA ARG A 132 -7.79 8.92 10.08
C ARG A 132 -8.19 8.18 8.79
N GLU A 133 -8.15 6.85 8.78
CA GLU A 133 -8.57 6.03 7.62
C GLU A 133 -10.06 6.24 7.28
N LEU A 134 -10.90 6.44 8.30
CA LEU A 134 -12.31 6.79 8.14
C LEU A 134 -12.55 8.27 7.76
N ALA A 135 -11.50 9.05 7.54
CA ALA A 135 -11.54 10.50 7.31
C ALA A 135 -12.25 11.30 8.43
N ARG A 136 -12.38 10.73 9.63
CA ARG A 136 -12.89 11.37 10.85
C ARG A 136 -11.77 12.15 11.54
N PHE A 137 -11.23 13.15 10.86
CA PHE A 137 -10.00 13.84 11.28
C PHE A 137 -10.09 14.53 12.65
N ALA A 138 -11.27 15.02 13.04
CA ALA A 138 -11.46 15.64 14.36
C ALA A 138 -11.36 14.61 15.49
N ASP A 139 -11.95 13.42 15.31
CA ASP A 139 -11.82 12.33 16.27
C ASP A 139 -10.39 11.78 16.31
N ALA A 140 -9.73 11.69 15.14
CA ALA A 140 -8.33 11.29 15.04
C ALA A 140 -7.42 12.26 15.81
N ARG A 141 -7.62 13.58 15.62
CA ARG A 141 -6.92 14.62 16.36
C ARG A 141 -7.04 14.42 17.88
N ASP A 142 -8.27 14.19 18.37
CA ASP A 142 -8.51 14.05 19.81
C ASP A 142 -7.85 12.78 20.38
N ALA A 143 -7.86 11.68 19.63
CA ALA A 143 -7.17 10.46 20.02
C ALA A 143 -5.63 10.62 19.97
N TYR A 144 -5.07 11.23 18.93
CA TYR A 144 -3.64 11.55 18.86
C TYR A 144 -3.19 12.50 19.96
N ALA A 145 -4.05 13.44 20.39
CA ALA A 145 -3.75 14.33 21.52
C ALA A 145 -3.46 13.52 22.80
N ARG A 146 -4.28 12.50 23.09
CA ARG A 146 -4.09 11.60 24.23
C ARG A 146 -2.79 10.82 24.14
N VAL A 147 -2.48 10.29 22.95
CA VAL A 147 -1.23 9.54 22.74
C VAL A 147 -0.01 10.44 22.94
N ARG A 148 -0.05 11.67 22.40
CA ARG A 148 1.03 12.65 22.54
C ARG A 148 1.23 13.10 23.99
N GLU A 149 0.16 13.27 24.77
CA GLU A 149 0.25 13.58 26.20
C GLU A 149 0.99 12.48 26.98
N ALA A 150 0.80 11.22 26.58
CA ALA A 150 1.47 10.08 27.20
C ALA A 150 2.88 9.80 26.66
N ARG A 151 3.18 10.23 25.43
CA ARG A 151 4.47 10.06 24.73
C ARG A 151 4.94 11.38 24.11
N PRO A 152 5.28 12.40 24.93
CA PRO A 152 5.70 13.70 24.42
C PRO A 152 7.02 13.67 23.63
N GLU A 153 7.84 12.64 23.82
CA GLU A 153 9.12 12.42 23.13
C GLU A 153 8.97 11.79 21.74
N ASP A 154 7.80 11.22 21.42
CA ASP A 154 7.55 10.57 20.14
C ASP A 154 7.19 11.63 19.08
N LEU A 155 8.17 11.95 18.25
CA LEU A 155 8.04 12.99 17.23
C LEU A 155 7.07 12.58 16.12
N ASP A 156 7.00 11.31 15.75
CA ASP A 156 6.07 10.80 14.75
C ASP A 156 4.62 11.05 15.18
N ILE A 157 4.31 10.81 16.45
CA ILE A 157 2.98 11.12 17.01
C ILE A 157 2.68 12.62 16.96
N THR A 158 3.68 13.47 17.20
CA THR A 158 3.51 14.92 17.07
C THR A 158 3.22 15.33 15.62
N VAL A 159 3.85 14.69 14.64
CA VAL A 159 3.57 14.90 13.21
C VAL A 159 2.17 14.41 12.84
N GLU A 160 1.77 13.21 13.25
CA GLU A 160 0.42 12.66 12.99
C GLU A 160 -0.69 13.52 13.63
N TYR A 161 -0.42 14.06 14.82
CA TYR A 161 -1.31 15.01 15.49
C TYR A 161 -1.41 16.34 14.73
N ALA A 162 -0.27 16.92 14.31
CA ALA A 162 -0.26 18.17 13.54
C ALA A 162 -1.00 18.03 12.20
N GLU A 163 -0.82 16.90 11.51
CA GLU A 163 -1.57 16.58 10.29
C GLU A 163 -3.08 16.50 10.56
N SER A 164 -3.48 15.80 11.63
CA SER A 164 -4.89 15.65 12.02
C SER A 164 -5.52 16.98 12.41
N LEU A 165 -4.78 17.87 13.08
CA LEU A 165 -5.19 19.25 13.32
C LEU A 165 -5.47 20.00 12.02
N GLY A 166 -4.57 19.89 11.03
CA GLY A 166 -4.75 20.60 9.77
C GLY A 166 -5.90 20.05 8.92
N LEU A 167 -6.09 18.73 8.92
CA LEU A 167 -7.16 18.06 8.19
C LEU A 167 -8.55 18.23 8.82
N SER A 168 -8.62 18.44 10.14
CA SER A 168 -9.86 18.71 10.88
C SER A 168 -10.26 20.19 10.91
N SER A 169 -9.35 21.09 10.55
CA SER A 169 -9.61 22.52 10.46
C SER A 169 -10.59 22.86 9.32
N SER A 170 -11.35 23.96 9.48
CA SER A 170 -12.30 24.48 8.48
C SER A 170 -12.07 25.99 8.26
N PRO A 171 -11.42 26.40 7.17
CA PRO A 171 -10.89 25.58 6.07
C PRO A 171 -9.72 24.69 6.52
N ARG A 172 -9.48 23.58 5.81
CA ARG A 172 -8.29 22.74 6.06
C ARG A 172 -7.05 23.57 5.85
N SER A 173 -6.15 23.54 6.83
CA SER A 173 -4.93 24.33 6.77
C SER A 173 -3.85 23.75 7.68
N LEU A 174 -2.60 23.77 7.21
CA LEU A 174 -1.44 23.45 8.05
C LEU A 174 -0.82 24.71 8.70
N LEU A 175 -1.43 25.88 8.55
CA LEU A 175 -0.94 27.13 9.13
C LEU A 175 -1.28 27.23 10.63
N GLY A 176 -0.45 27.96 11.37
CA GLY A 176 -0.68 28.21 12.80
C GLY A 176 -0.12 27.10 13.67
N GLU A 177 -0.97 26.42 14.44
CA GLU A 177 -0.52 25.38 15.38
C GLU A 177 0.13 24.16 14.70
N PRO A 178 -0.40 23.59 13.59
CA PRO A 178 0.27 22.49 12.89
C PRO A 178 1.67 22.88 12.42
N GLU A 179 1.84 24.06 11.81
CA GLU A 179 3.13 24.57 11.36
C GLU A 179 4.12 24.69 12.53
N ARG A 180 3.70 25.23 13.67
CA ARG A 180 4.54 25.34 14.87
C ARG A 180 5.04 23.96 15.33
N LEU A 181 4.14 22.98 15.43
CA LEU A 181 4.47 21.62 15.86
C LEU A 181 5.42 20.91 14.89
N LEU A 182 5.19 21.06 13.58
CA LEU A 182 6.09 20.55 12.56
C LEU A 182 7.48 21.21 12.65
N GLY A 183 7.52 22.50 13.00
CA GLY A 183 8.77 23.24 13.23
C GLY A 183 9.57 22.65 14.38
N GLU A 184 8.92 22.41 15.52
CA GLU A 184 9.54 21.79 16.70
C GLU A 184 10.10 20.40 16.39
N VAL A 185 9.36 19.58 15.65
CA VAL A 185 9.85 18.27 15.19
C VAL A 185 11.10 18.42 14.32
N LEU A 186 11.10 19.35 13.36
CA LEU A 186 12.23 19.54 12.45
C LEU A 186 13.44 20.23 13.09
N GLU A 187 13.27 20.91 14.23
CA GLU A 187 14.38 21.39 15.05
C GLU A 187 15.10 20.24 15.75
N ILE A 188 14.35 19.22 16.21
CA ILE A 188 14.89 18.05 16.92
C ILE A 188 15.41 16.99 15.93
N GLU A 189 14.61 16.67 14.92
CA GLU A 189 14.93 15.73 13.85
C GLU A 189 14.85 16.41 12.47
N PRO A 190 15.95 17.07 12.04
CA PRO A 190 15.97 17.84 10.80
C PRO A 190 15.70 17.03 9.52
N ASN A 191 15.86 15.71 9.56
CA ASN A 191 15.65 14.81 8.43
C ASN A 191 14.33 14.03 8.52
N HIS A 192 13.42 14.38 9.43
CA HIS A 192 12.16 13.68 9.59
C HIS A 192 11.31 13.80 8.31
N GLN A 193 11.20 12.69 7.55
CA GLN A 193 10.69 12.73 6.18
C GLN A 193 9.25 13.26 6.09
N ARG A 194 8.34 12.73 6.93
CA ARG A 194 6.94 13.18 6.98
C ARG A 194 6.80 14.64 7.43
N GLY A 195 7.61 15.07 8.42
CA GLY A 195 7.68 16.45 8.88
C GLY A 195 8.11 17.41 7.78
N LEU A 196 9.16 17.09 7.02
CA LEU A 196 9.63 17.88 5.89
C LEU A 196 8.55 18.01 4.81
N TRP A 197 7.87 16.92 4.49
CA TRP A 197 6.78 16.89 3.51
C TRP A 197 5.65 17.85 3.91
N LEU A 198 5.10 17.68 5.13
CA LEU A 198 4.00 18.50 5.64
C LEU A 198 4.39 19.97 5.85
N MET A 199 5.60 20.25 6.35
CA MET A 199 6.07 21.63 6.50
C MET A 199 6.18 22.32 5.15
N GLY A 200 6.62 21.62 4.09
CA GLY A 200 6.59 22.19 2.73
C GLY A 200 5.18 22.54 2.26
N PHE A 201 4.17 21.73 2.60
CA PHE A 201 2.76 22.10 2.38
C PHE A 201 2.30 23.31 3.21
N ALA A 202 2.78 23.45 4.45
CA ALA A 202 2.48 24.64 5.26
C ALA A 202 3.11 25.90 4.63
N ARG A 203 4.39 25.82 4.23
CA ARG A 203 5.12 26.92 3.57
C ARG A 203 4.47 27.34 2.26
N THR A 204 4.06 26.39 1.42
CA THR A 204 3.33 26.70 0.18
C THR A 204 1.96 27.36 0.43
N GLN A 205 1.22 26.94 1.46
CA GLN A 205 -0.02 27.60 1.88
C GLN A 205 0.22 29.03 2.38
N ALA A 206 1.36 29.28 3.03
CA ALA A 206 1.79 30.61 3.45
C ALA A 206 2.30 31.48 2.29
N GLY A 207 2.45 30.93 1.07
CA GLY A 207 3.03 31.61 -0.09
C GLY A 207 4.56 31.62 -0.11
N ASP A 208 5.21 31.00 0.86
CA ASP A 208 6.66 30.82 0.91
C ASP A 208 7.09 29.60 0.08
N TYR A 209 7.01 29.75 -1.24
CA TYR A 209 7.43 28.69 -2.16
C TYR A 209 8.95 28.42 -2.07
N ALA A 210 9.77 29.43 -1.76
CA ALA A 210 11.22 29.25 -1.65
C ALA A 210 11.58 28.38 -0.44
N GLY A 211 10.97 28.65 0.72
CA GLY A 211 11.11 27.82 1.92
C GLY A 211 10.57 26.40 1.71
N ALA A 212 9.45 26.24 0.99
CA ALA A 212 8.92 24.93 0.64
C ALA A 212 9.89 24.11 -0.22
N LEU A 213 10.50 24.73 -1.23
CA LEU A 213 11.49 24.07 -2.09
C LEU A 213 12.69 23.58 -1.30
N ALA A 214 13.24 24.39 -0.38
CA ALA A 214 14.37 23.97 0.44
C ALA A 214 14.06 22.71 1.28
N LEU A 215 12.84 22.60 1.81
CA LEU A 215 12.39 21.43 2.58
C LEU A 215 12.18 20.20 1.69
N TRP A 216 11.56 20.37 0.53
CA TRP A 216 11.30 19.28 -0.40
C TRP A 216 12.54 18.79 -1.13
N ASP A 217 13.52 19.66 -1.43
CA ASP A 217 14.81 19.25 -1.97
C ASP A 217 15.58 18.40 -0.96
N ARG A 218 15.55 18.78 0.33
CA ARG A 218 16.10 17.96 1.41
C ARG A 218 15.39 16.61 1.51
N LEU A 219 14.06 16.60 1.44
CA LEU A 219 13.27 15.38 1.46
C LEU A 219 13.61 14.47 0.26
N LEU A 220 13.76 15.05 -0.93
CA LEU A 220 14.13 14.33 -2.13
C LEU A 220 15.50 13.66 -1.98
N ALA A 221 16.45 14.28 -1.29
CA ALA A 221 17.76 13.67 -1.03
C ALA A 221 17.71 12.46 -0.06
N LEU A 222 16.63 12.29 0.70
CA LEU A 222 16.46 11.21 1.69
C LEU A 222 15.62 10.03 1.18
N MET A 223 15.05 10.15 -0.02
CA MET A 223 14.13 9.16 -0.60
C MET A 223 14.83 8.23 -1.59
N ASP A 224 14.63 6.93 -1.43
CA ASP A 224 15.16 5.91 -2.36
C ASP A 224 14.11 5.43 -3.38
N ASP A 225 12.82 5.54 -3.04
CA ASP A 225 11.72 5.03 -3.86
C ASP A 225 11.51 5.90 -5.12
N PRO A 226 11.71 5.39 -6.35
CA PRO A 226 11.61 6.17 -7.58
C PRO A 226 10.22 6.80 -7.79
N ASP A 227 9.16 6.08 -7.42
CA ASP A 227 7.79 6.56 -7.60
C ASP A 227 7.49 7.74 -6.65
N ALA A 228 7.85 7.62 -5.36
CA ALA A 228 7.74 8.71 -4.39
C ALA A 228 8.59 9.93 -4.80
N ARG A 229 9.81 9.71 -5.29
CA ARG A 229 10.68 10.77 -5.81
C ARG A 229 10.02 11.51 -6.98
N SER A 230 9.46 10.77 -7.94
CA SER A 230 8.75 11.34 -9.09
C SER A 230 7.54 12.18 -8.64
N ALA A 231 6.73 11.67 -7.72
CA ALA A 231 5.60 12.40 -7.15
C ALA A 231 6.04 13.71 -6.45
N LEU A 232 7.10 13.65 -5.65
CA LEU A 232 7.65 14.83 -4.97
C LEU A 232 8.23 15.85 -5.95
N ARG A 233 8.93 15.40 -6.99
CA ARG A 233 9.44 16.26 -8.08
C ARG A 233 8.31 16.97 -8.81
N GLY A 234 7.16 16.32 -8.99
CA GLY A 234 5.94 16.96 -9.50
C GLY A 234 5.49 18.14 -8.64
N GLN A 235 5.51 18.00 -7.32
CA GLN A 235 5.17 19.09 -6.39
C GLN A 235 6.22 20.20 -6.37
N ILE A 236 7.50 19.83 -6.41
CA ILE A 236 8.62 20.78 -6.53
C ILE A 236 8.48 21.60 -7.82
N ASN A 237 8.22 20.97 -8.96
CA ASN A 237 8.06 21.67 -10.23
C ASN A 237 6.86 22.63 -10.23
N GLN A 238 5.76 22.29 -9.55
CA GLN A 238 4.65 23.22 -9.36
C GLN A 238 5.05 24.46 -8.56
N ALA A 239 5.78 24.28 -7.46
CA ALA A 239 6.28 25.41 -6.65
C ALA A 239 7.33 26.25 -7.41
N ARG A 240 8.23 25.61 -8.17
CA ARG A 240 9.20 26.28 -9.06
C ARG A 240 8.50 27.13 -10.11
N GLY A 241 7.43 26.62 -10.72
CA GLY A 241 6.61 27.37 -11.67
C GLY A 241 5.96 28.63 -11.06
N ARG A 242 5.53 28.57 -9.79
CA ARG A 242 5.03 29.76 -9.07
C ARG A 242 6.09 30.84 -8.86
N LEU A 243 7.36 30.45 -8.80
CA LEU A 243 8.50 31.34 -8.70
C LEU A 243 9.11 31.73 -10.06
N GLY A 244 8.56 31.22 -11.17
CA GLY A 244 9.11 31.45 -12.51
C GLY A 244 10.45 30.75 -12.76
N MET A 245 10.73 29.66 -12.04
CA MET A 245 11.94 28.84 -12.21
C MET A 245 11.67 27.68 -13.18
N ASP A 246 12.69 27.27 -13.92
CA ASP A 246 12.65 26.08 -14.79
C ASP A 246 12.43 24.80 -13.97
N PRO A 247 11.73 23.79 -14.52
CA PRO A 247 11.53 22.51 -13.84
C PRO A 247 12.87 21.80 -13.58
N LEU A 248 12.87 20.88 -12.61
CA LEU A 248 14.02 20.03 -12.34
C LEU A 248 14.32 19.14 -13.57
N PRO A 249 15.60 18.99 -13.98
CA PRO A 249 15.99 18.09 -15.08
C PRO A 249 15.69 16.64 -14.73
N ASP A 250 15.26 15.84 -15.70
CA ASP A 250 14.94 14.42 -15.47
C ASP A 250 16.13 13.67 -14.85
N GLU A 251 15.86 12.72 -13.95
CA GLU A 251 16.93 12.02 -13.22
C GLU A 251 17.89 11.27 -14.16
N GLY A 252 17.38 10.77 -15.29
CA GLY A 252 18.21 10.19 -16.36
C GLY A 252 19.12 11.20 -17.08
N GLN A 253 18.74 12.48 -17.14
CA GLN A 253 19.59 13.56 -17.66
C GLN A 253 20.60 14.06 -16.62
N MET A 254 20.27 14.02 -15.33
CA MET A 254 21.21 14.37 -14.25
C MET A 254 22.33 13.33 -14.12
N ALA A 255 22.03 12.04 -14.25
CA ALA A 255 23.04 10.97 -14.27
C ALA A 255 24.02 11.10 -15.45
N ALA A 256 23.57 11.63 -16.59
CA ALA A 256 24.42 11.95 -17.73
C ALA A 256 25.24 13.24 -17.53
N ALA A 257 24.80 14.17 -16.68
CA ALA A 257 25.47 15.43 -16.37
C ALA A 257 26.50 15.34 -15.22
N GLU A 258 26.36 14.36 -14.32
CA GLU A 258 27.29 14.12 -13.20
C GLU A 258 28.42 13.12 -13.51
N ALA A 259 28.44 12.51 -14.70
CA ALA A 259 29.60 11.76 -15.15
C ALA A 259 30.80 12.73 -15.27
N PRO A 260 31.98 12.43 -14.66
CA PRO A 260 33.09 13.35 -14.64
C PRO A 260 33.48 13.71 -16.07
N THR A 261 33.52 15.02 -16.33
CA THR A 261 34.05 15.63 -17.56
C THR A 261 35.51 15.24 -17.72
N SER A 262 35.73 14.06 -18.31
CA SER A 262 36.97 13.78 -19.00
C SER A 262 37.11 14.85 -20.09
N PRO A 263 38.27 15.52 -20.21
CA PRO A 263 38.45 16.60 -21.16
C PRO A 263 38.09 16.11 -22.56
N PRO A 264 37.55 16.99 -23.42
CA PRO A 264 37.09 16.58 -24.74
C PRO A 264 38.28 15.97 -25.48
N PRO A 265 38.19 14.73 -25.99
CA PRO A 265 39.19 14.25 -26.92
C PRO A 265 39.12 15.19 -28.12
N THR A 266 40.21 15.92 -28.34
CA THR A 266 40.44 16.68 -29.55
C THR A 266 40.19 15.74 -30.71
N GLN A 267 39.14 15.99 -31.49
CA GLN A 267 38.82 15.21 -32.67
C GLN A 267 40.05 15.16 -33.59
N PRO A 268 40.57 13.98 -33.95
CA PRO A 268 40.82 13.70 -35.35
C PRO A 268 39.47 13.33 -35.97
N ALA A 269 39.07 14.08 -36.99
CA ALA A 269 38.09 13.56 -37.94
C ALA A 269 38.63 12.24 -38.49
N ASP A 270 38.00 11.11 -38.14
CA ASP A 270 37.65 10.12 -39.16
C ASP A 270 36.61 9.10 -38.69
N SER A 271 35.88 8.63 -39.68
CA SER A 271 34.66 7.82 -39.63
C SER A 271 34.90 6.39 -39.15
N GLY A 272 34.06 5.90 -38.22
CA GLY A 272 33.91 4.47 -37.94
C GLY A 272 33.34 4.20 -36.54
N GLY A 273 32.25 3.46 -36.36
CA GLY A 273 31.29 2.89 -37.28
C GLY A 273 30.02 2.56 -36.50
N ALA A 274 28.91 3.20 -36.88
CA ALA A 274 27.58 2.76 -36.48
C ALA A 274 27.13 1.72 -37.52
N THR A 275 27.00 0.47 -37.10
CA THR A 275 26.48 -0.60 -37.95
C THR A 275 25.04 -0.26 -38.34
N GLY A 276 24.82 0.10 -39.60
CA GLY A 276 23.52 0.47 -40.15
C GLY A 276 23.53 0.21 -41.65
N ILE A 277 22.39 -0.18 -42.20
CA ILE A 277 22.25 -0.57 -43.60
C ILE A 277 21.61 0.60 -44.35
N ASP A 278 22.32 1.14 -45.33
CA ASP A 278 21.78 2.14 -46.24
C ASP A 278 21.04 1.44 -47.38
N VAL A 279 19.71 1.63 -47.47
CA VAL A 279 18.84 1.02 -48.48
C VAL A 279 18.27 2.11 -49.38
N GLN A 280 18.46 1.95 -50.69
CA GLN A 280 17.93 2.86 -51.70
C GLN A 280 16.63 2.30 -52.26
N LEU A 281 15.53 3.05 -52.08
CA LEU A 281 14.21 2.65 -52.56
C LEU A 281 13.79 3.52 -53.74
N ALA A 282 13.44 2.86 -54.85
CA ALA A 282 12.82 3.45 -56.01
C ALA A 282 11.53 2.68 -56.33
N LEU A 283 10.47 3.41 -56.71
CA LEU A 283 9.21 2.80 -57.10
C LEU A 283 9.31 2.31 -58.55
N ASP A 284 8.82 1.10 -58.82
CA ASP A 284 8.77 0.54 -60.17
C ASP A 284 7.66 1.20 -60.99
N ASP A 285 7.91 1.45 -62.28
CA ASP A 285 6.99 2.15 -63.19
C ASP A 285 5.64 1.43 -63.34
N ALA A 286 5.60 0.10 -63.15
CA ALA A 286 4.34 -0.67 -63.18
C ALA A 286 3.45 -0.42 -61.94
N LEU A 287 4.04 0.01 -60.81
CA LEU A 287 3.35 0.30 -59.56
C LEU A 287 3.02 1.80 -59.39
N ALA A 288 3.74 2.68 -60.10
CA ALA A 288 3.55 4.13 -60.05
C ALA A 288 2.13 4.58 -60.46
N SER A 289 1.41 3.77 -61.24
CA SER A 289 0.03 4.06 -61.67
C SER A 289 -1.05 3.65 -60.66
N GLN A 290 -0.68 2.91 -59.59
CA GLN A 290 -1.61 2.37 -58.59
C GLN A 290 -1.42 2.99 -57.19
N VAL A 291 -0.41 3.85 -57.03
CA VAL A 291 -0.06 4.49 -55.76
C VAL A 291 -0.37 5.99 -55.84
N GLY A 292 -1.25 6.45 -54.96
CA GLY A 292 -1.62 7.86 -54.84
C GLY A 292 -0.56 8.68 -54.08
N PRO A 293 -0.49 10.00 -54.28
CA PRO A 293 0.51 10.86 -53.63
C PRO A 293 0.40 10.94 -52.10
N ASN A 294 -0.75 10.55 -51.54
CA ASN A 294 -0.99 10.49 -50.09
C ASN A 294 -0.89 9.07 -49.51
N ASP A 295 -0.49 8.09 -50.32
CA ASP A 295 -0.37 6.73 -49.84
C ASP A 295 0.86 6.56 -48.96
N THR A 296 0.69 5.75 -47.93
CA THR A 296 1.67 5.54 -46.89
C THR A 296 2.42 4.24 -47.14
N LEU A 297 3.73 4.35 -47.35
CA LEU A 297 4.63 3.23 -47.49
C LEU A 297 5.19 2.83 -46.12
N PHE A 298 5.21 1.53 -45.85
CA PHE A 298 5.86 0.99 -44.65
C PHE A 298 7.02 0.11 -45.07
N VAL A 299 8.22 0.42 -44.58
CA VAL A 299 9.44 -0.35 -44.82
C VAL A 299 9.80 -1.10 -43.54
N PHE A 300 9.94 -2.42 -43.63
CA PHE A 300 10.25 -3.30 -42.49
C PHE A 300 11.55 -4.05 -42.73
N ALA A 301 12.41 -4.12 -41.71
CA ALA A 301 13.57 -5.01 -41.72
C ALA A 301 13.32 -6.20 -40.78
N LYS A 302 13.50 -7.44 -41.26
CA LYS A 302 13.38 -8.67 -40.44
C LYS A 302 14.70 -9.43 -40.41
N ALA A 303 14.99 -10.09 -39.29
CA ALA A 303 16.12 -11.02 -39.19
C ALA A 303 15.83 -12.35 -39.91
N GLU A 304 16.84 -12.90 -40.60
CA GLU A 304 16.71 -14.12 -41.40
C GLU A 304 16.42 -15.38 -40.55
N ASN A 305 16.90 -15.42 -39.28
CA ASN A 305 16.63 -16.46 -38.28
C ASN A 305 16.37 -15.87 -36.87
N GLY A 306 15.45 -14.90 -36.76
CA GLY A 306 15.04 -14.27 -35.49
C GLY A 306 13.54 -14.41 -35.19
N PRO A 307 13.05 -14.03 -33.99
CA PRO A 307 11.63 -14.10 -33.63
C PRO A 307 10.76 -13.31 -34.63
N PRO A 308 9.47 -13.66 -34.79
CA PRO A 308 8.63 -13.21 -35.92
C PRO A 308 8.27 -11.71 -35.94
N MET A 309 8.89 -10.88 -35.10
CA MET A 309 8.65 -9.43 -35.04
C MET A 309 9.74 -8.65 -35.80
N PRO A 310 9.38 -7.65 -36.63
CA PRO A 310 10.33 -6.86 -37.42
C PRO A 310 11.18 -5.94 -36.52
N LEU A 311 12.47 -5.82 -36.85
CA LEU A 311 13.47 -5.10 -36.06
C LEU A 311 13.42 -3.58 -36.24
N ALA A 312 12.96 -3.09 -37.40
CA ALA A 312 12.78 -1.66 -37.65
C ALA A 312 11.58 -1.44 -38.58
N VAL A 313 10.78 -0.40 -38.32
CA VAL A 313 9.62 -0.02 -39.14
C VAL A 313 9.66 1.47 -39.44
N GLN A 314 9.77 1.84 -40.72
CA GLN A 314 9.73 3.24 -41.13
C GLN A 314 8.51 3.51 -42.02
N ARG A 315 7.75 4.54 -41.64
CA ARG A 315 6.58 5.01 -42.37
C ARG A 315 6.95 6.21 -43.23
N LEU A 316 6.84 6.08 -44.55
CA LEU A 316 7.21 7.09 -45.53
C LEU A 316 6.00 7.44 -46.40
N ALA A 317 5.93 8.68 -46.89
CA ALA A 317 4.93 9.07 -47.86
C ALA A 317 5.39 8.64 -49.27
N ALA A 318 4.50 8.09 -50.09
CA ALA A 318 4.87 7.62 -51.44
C ALA A 318 5.48 8.73 -52.33
N ALA A 319 5.13 9.99 -52.07
CA ALA A 319 5.66 11.16 -52.77
C ALA A 319 7.14 11.47 -52.49
N SER A 320 7.78 10.85 -51.48
CA SER A 320 9.18 11.11 -51.14
C SER A 320 10.18 10.19 -51.86
N LEU A 321 9.73 9.39 -52.83
CA LEU A 321 10.61 8.54 -53.64
C LEU A 321 11.16 9.28 -54.87
N PRO A 322 12.39 8.97 -55.33
CA PRO A 322 13.35 8.01 -54.75
C PRO A 322 14.13 8.61 -53.57
N ILE A 323 14.30 7.83 -52.50
CA ILE A 323 15.06 8.24 -51.30
C ILE A 323 15.99 7.12 -50.83
N THR A 324 17.12 7.51 -50.26
CA THR A 324 18.05 6.59 -49.59
C THR A 324 17.81 6.71 -48.10
N ILE A 325 17.44 5.60 -47.46
CA ILE A 325 17.18 5.56 -46.02
C ILE A 325 18.26 4.71 -45.34
N ARG A 326 18.73 5.20 -44.20
CA ARG A 326 19.63 4.44 -43.32
C ARG A 326 18.79 3.77 -42.25
N LEU A 327 18.77 2.45 -42.25
CA LEU A 327 18.12 1.63 -41.23
C LEU A 327 19.19 1.20 -40.23
N ASP A 328 19.10 1.72 -39.01
CA ASP A 328 19.95 1.34 -37.89
C ASP A 328 19.11 0.83 -36.70
N ASP A 329 19.78 0.16 -35.76
CA ASP A 329 19.13 -0.47 -34.60
C ASP A 329 18.49 0.54 -33.64
N SER A 330 18.69 1.85 -33.84
CA SER A 330 18.05 2.91 -33.05
C SER A 330 16.61 3.22 -33.49
N MET A 331 16.14 2.61 -34.58
CA MET A 331 14.77 2.78 -35.10
C MET A 331 13.84 1.59 -34.77
N GLY A 332 14.30 0.63 -33.97
CA GLY A 332 13.46 -0.44 -33.45
C GLY A 332 12.49 0.08 -32.39
N MET A 333 11.20 -0.27 -32.53
CA MET A 333 10.18 -0.01 -31.51
C MET A 333 10.37 -0.94 -30.30
N VAL A 334 11.49 -0.80 -29.58
CA VAL A 334 11.67 -1.14 -28.17
C VAL A 334 12.81 -0.28 -27.63
N GLU A 335 12.51 0.90 -27.12
CA GLU A 335 13.18 1.32 -25.89
C GLU A 335 12.06 1.67 -24.92
N GLY A 336 11.70 0.63 -24.19
CA GLY A 336 10.58 0.65 -23.28
C GLY A 336 10.02 -0.72 -22.93
N MET A 337 10.80 -1.75 -22.57
CA MET A 337 11.68 -1.76 -21.39
C MET A 337 12.58 -0.54 -21.25
N VAL A 338 12.26 0.44 -20.41
CA VAL A 338 10.96 1.01 -19.87
C VAL A 338 10.47 2.30 -20.53
#